data_AF-G7E4Z5-F1
#
_entry.id   AF-G7E4Z5-F1
#
_cell.length_a   1.000
_cell.length_b   1.000
_cell.length_c   1.000
_cell.angle_alpha   90.00
_cell.angle_beta   90.00
_cell.angle_gamma   90.00
#
_symmetry.space_group_name_H-M   'P 1'
#
loop_
_entity.id
_entity.type
_entity.pdbx_description
1 polymer ?
#
loop_
_entity_poly.entity_id
_entity_poly.type
_entity_poly.pdbx_seq_one_letter_code
_entity_poly.pdbx_strand_id
1 'polypeptide(L)'
;MAGDRDLEKAASRPANLSQESISSSHSLPDDEEATLMHDRALASDDTQSQSWLRSLGPKCRKLPVVLAVMVCTIASVTLWTARPPHGWYQPGSYEAEHRALIAGLFRDRPVTCANPYDESGYLNYDELDPLQARWEPFLPDCPPPPDYLELLRLACPTDKTGTRDSEVFKTDQLRFRHYNLSGEPERRFRDMTVQQIEQTRESQEAFAKLSWLQNKTILILGDSVDRNALEQLAIMTDHTFTRTSYQQWNNETNPDGWDERGLPHRIHYQRLNLWIISHFFYGADDTDVFEVQGDWHRPGKFEDRFDRLFKPFIEDMLTSKRSPDFVSFHSATWDMARQGRIDKSTNKSTELPLTTEQRAWHRRRYTEMVTHVLDAWPETPMRIRGVHRVGEQHAQATGDFDWQTNNRINFTNFFTDVRVHQLAGIMEAVARSVEVPYYDLAHVWEGHQDRADGVHPKLYCGGAAINQPLFHHIWLSTLSEDDDEFEPRHAPHIWR
;
A
#
# COMPACT_ATOMS: atom_id res chain seq x y z
N MET A 1 -24.53 31.92 -42.53
CA MET A 1 -23.78 31.41 -43.70
C MET A 1 -22.47 30.86 -43.19
N ALA A 2 -22.17 29.65 -43.62
CA ALA A 2 -21.13 28.76 -43.12
C ALA A 2 -19.70 29.27 -43.32
N GLY A 3 -18.78 28.72 -42.54
CA GLY A 3 -17.34 28.91 -42.67
C GLY A 3 -16.56 27.97 -41.77
N ASP A 4 -16.70 26.66 -41.99
CA ASP A 4 -15.75 25.63 -41.56
C ASP A 4 -14.39 25.86 -42.19
N ARG A 5 -13.31 25.58 -41.44
CA ARG A 5 -12.19 24.79 -41.96
C ARG A 5 -11.27 24.26 -40.85
N ASP A 6 -11.07 22.95 -40.96
CA ASP A 6 -10.25 22.05 -40.18
C ASP A 6 -8.75 22.38 -40.17
N LEU A 7 -8.09 22.01 -39.07
CA LEU A 7 -6.63 21.88 -39.00
C LEU A 7 -6.29 20.46 -38.55
N GLU A 8 -6.02 19.59 -39.52
CA GLU A 8 -5.23 18.37 -39.35
C GLU A 8 -3.78 18.74 -39.03
N LYS A 9 -3.24 18.18 -37.93
CA LYS A 9 -1.79 18.11 -37.70
C LYS A 9 -1.35 16.65 -37.65
N ALA A 10 -0.78 16.20 -38.76
CA ALA A 10 0.02 14.99 -38.85
C ALA A 10 1.37 15.19 -38.15
N ALA A 11 1.71 14.30 -37.21
CA ALA A 11 3.03 14.22 -36.60
C ALA A 11 3.82 13.07 -37.23
N SER A 12 4.89 13.41 -37.94
CA SER A 12 5.91 12.49 -38.45
C SER A 12 6.94 12.19 -37.37
N ARG A 13 7.16 10.90 -37.09
CA ARG A 13 8.32 10.39 -36.34
C ARG A 13 9.49 10.14 -37.31
N PRO A 14 10.74 10.42 -36.93
CA PRO A 14 11.89 9.76 -37.54
C PRO A 14 12.34 8.57 -36.68
N ALA A 15 12.59 7.45 -37.36
CA ALA A 15 13.29 6.29 -36.86
C ALA A 15 14.79 6.37 -37.21
N ASN A 16 15.60 5.68 -36.40
CA ASN A 16 16.91 5.05 -36.67
C ASN A 16 18.02 5.50 -35.74
N LEU A 17 18.39 4.61 -34.82
CA LEU A 17 19.76 4.40 -34.40
C LEU A 17 20.06 2.90 -34.42
N SER A 18 21.09 2.56 -35.19
CA SER A 18 21.61 1.25 -35.52
C SER A 18 22.32 0.58 -34.33
N GLN A 19 22.01 -0.69 -34.09
CA GLN A 19 22.85 -1.59 -33.31
C GLN A 19 23.91 -2.24 -34.21
N GLU A 20 25.18 -2.09 -33.85
CA GLU A 20 26.28 -2.88 -34.39
C GLU A 20 26.40 -4.22 -33.67
N SER A 21 26.46 -5.28 -34.48
CA SER A 21 26.72 -6.67 -34.11
C SER A 21 28.21 -6.95 -34.08
N ILE A 22 28.73 -7.59 -33.02
CA ILE A 22 30.01 -8.30 -33.08
C ILE A 22 29.75 -9.77 -32.72
N SER A 23 29.92 -10.61 -33.74
CA SER A 23 29.99 -12.07 -33.66
C SER A 23 31.42 -12.51 -33.37
N SER A 24 31.62 -13.50 -32.51
CA SER A 24 32.74 -14.42 -32.64
C SER A 24 32.31 -15.84 -32.31
N SER A 25 32.33 -16.66 -33.37
CA SER A 25 32.10 -18.10 -33.39
C SER A 25 33.40 -18.83 -33.09
N HIS A 26 33.38 -19.83 -32.22
CA HIS A 26 34.30 -20.97 -32.25
C HIS A 26 33.51 -22.26 -32.03
N SER A 27 33.75 -23.21 -32.92
CA SER A 27 33.07 -24.51 -33.04
C SER A 27 34.10 -25.64 -33.03
N LEU A 28 33.57 -26.86 -32.80
CA LEU A 28 34.10 -28.23 -33.00
C LEU A 28 34.62 -28.95 -31.74
N PRO A 29 34.54 -30.31 -31.70
CA PRO A 29 33.57 -31.21 -32.32
C PRO A 29 33.06 -32.35 -31.40
N ASP A 30 32.21 -33.16 -32.02
CA ASP A 30 31.48 -34.39 -31.68
C ASP A 30 32.21 -35.50 -30.90
N ASP A 31 31.39 -36.34 -30.23
CA ASP A 31 31.44 -37.82 -30.17
C ASP A 31 30.06 -38.29 -29.60
N GLU A 32 29.17 -38.98 -30.33
CA GLU A 32 29.02 -40.45 -30.47
C GLU A 32 29.01 -41.21 -29.12
N GLU A 33 28.15 -42.19 -28.77
CA GLU A 33 27.20 -43.05 -29.46
C GLU A 33 26.37 -43.87 -28.41
N ALA A 34 25.24 -44.47 -28.84
CA ALA A 34 24.61 -45.74 -28.39
C ALA A 34 24.06 -45.86 -26.94
N THR A 35 22.85 -46.39 -26.65
CA THR A 35 22.29 -47.74 -26.95
C THR A 35 20.84 -47.75 -26.40
N LEU A 36 19.75 -47.99 -27.15
CA LEU A 36 19.06 -49.25 -27.54
C LEU A 36 18.52 -50.18 -26.41
N MET A 37 17.20 -50.43 -26.48
CA MET A 37 16.42 -51.68 -26.27
C MET A 37 15.50 -51.92 -25.04
N HIS A 38 14.26 -52.31 -25.40
CA HIS A 38 13.38 -53.37 -24.84
C HIS A 38 12.70 -53.15 -23.47
N ASP A 39 11.51 -53.68 -23.13
CA ASP A 39 10.38 -54.34 -23.82
C ASP A 39 9.24 -54.50 -22.76
N ARG A 40 8.02 -54.85 -23.23
CA ARG A 40 6.96 -55.66 -22.58
C ARG A 40 6.06 -55.12 -21.46
N ALA A 41 4.82 -54.86 -21.89
CA ALA A 41 3.54 -55.47 -21.47
C ALA A 41 3.46 -56.37 -20.21
N LEU A 42 2.47 -56.10 -19.36
CA LEU A 42 1.62 -57.12 -18.70
C LEU A 42 0.18 -56.60 -18.54
N ALA A 43 -0.74 -57.33 -19.15
CA ALA A 43 -2.16 -57.35 -18.82
C ALA A 43 -2.39 -58.36 -17.69
N SER A 44 -3.36 -58.11 -16.82
CA SER A 44 -3.97 -59.17 -16.01
C SER A 44 -5.47 -58.96 -15.87
N ASP A 45 -6.17 -60.03 -16.25
CA ASP A 45 -7.58 -60.33 -15.99
C ASP A 45 -7.95 -60.14 -14.52
N ASP A 46 -9.19 -59.68 -14.29
CA ASP A 46 -9.95 -60.11 -13.12
C ASP A 46 -11.42 -60.29 -13.48
N THR A 47 -11.77 -61.53 -13.81
CA THR A 47 -13.13 -62.00 -14.08
C THR A 47 -13.56 -62.94 -12.96
N GLN A 48 -14.26 -62.44 -11.94
CA GLN A 48 -15.16 -63.28 -11.13
C GLN A 48 -16.05 -62.45 -10.21
N SER A 49 -17.31 -62.26 -10.60
CA SER A 49 -18.49 -62.43 -9.75
C SER A 49 -19.74 -62.00 -10.52
N GLN A 50 -20.91 -62.43 -10.05
CA GLN A 50 -22.25 -62.09 -10.55
C GLN A 50 -22.91 -63.08 -11.53
N SER A 51 -23.03 -64.34 -11.08
CA SER A 51 -23.93 -65.34 -11.67
C SER A 51 -25.29 -65.47 -10.95
N TRP A 52 -25.77 -64.47 -10.20
CA TRP A 52 -27.00 -64.60 -9.37
C TRP A 52 -28.24 -63.81 -9.81
N LEU A 53 -28.22 -63.11 -10.95
CA LEU A 53 -29.35 -62.24 -11.38
C LEU A 53 -30.17 -62.75 -12.59
N ARG A 54 -30.30 -64.07 -12.77
CA ARG A 54 -31.04 -64.65 -13.91
C ARG A 54 -32.47 -65.16 -13.64
N SER A 55 -33.13 -64.82 -12.52
CA SER A 55 -34.51 -65.32 -12.26
C SER A 55 -35.62 -64.28 -12.09
N LEU A 56 -35.41 -62.99 -12.40
CA LEU A 56 -36.47 -61.99 -12.27
C LEU A 56 -36.98 -61.50 -13.64
N GLY A 57 -38.27 -61.70 -13.88
CA GLY A 57 -38.97 -61.37 -15.12
C GLY A 57 -38.91 -59.88 -15.49
N PRO A 58 -39.14 -59.54 -16.77
CA PRO A 58 -38.83 -58.24 -17.37
C PRO A 58 -39.56 -57.02 -16.75
N LYS A 59 -40.59 -57.25 -15.93
CA LYS A 59 -41.34 -56.17 -15.23
C LYS A 59 -40.78 -55.81 -13.84
N CYS A 60 -39.84 -56.57 -13.27
CA CYS A 60 -39.27 -56.29 -11.94
C CYS A 60 -37.83 -55.75 -11.93
N ARG A 61 -37.17 -55.61 -13.10
CA ARG A 61 -35.75 -55.19 -13.16
C ARG A 61 -35.49 -53.71 -12.86
N LYS A 62 -36.50 -52.84 -12.91
CA LYS A 62 -36.32 -51.39 -12.69
C LYS A 62 -36.58 -50.95 -11.25
N LEU A 63 -37.32 -51.72 -10.46
CA LEU A 63 -37.68 -51.36 -9.10
C LEU A 63 -36.46 -51.24 -8.14
N PRO A 64 -35.50 -52.19 -8.11
CA PRO A 64 -34.36 -52.08 -7.21
C PRO A 64 -33.38 -50.97 -7.61
N VAL A 65 -33.25 -50.66 -8.91
CA VAL A 65 -32.43 -49.54 -9.40
C VAL A 65 -33.06 -48.20 -9.01
N VAL A 66 -34.39 -48.06 -9.17
CA VAL A 66 -35.09 -46.84 -8.76
C VAL A 66 -35.04 -46.64 -7.25
N LEU A 67 -35.19 -47.70 -6.45
CA LEU A 67 -35.04 -47.63 -4.99
C LEU A 67 -33.61 -47.29 -4.57
N ALA A 68 -32.59 -47.88 -5.20
CA ALA A 68 -31.19 -47.58 -4.90
C ALA A 68 -30.85 -46.12 -5.22
N VAL A 69 -31.31 -45.61 -6.37
CA VAL A 69 -31.14 -44.19 -6.72
C VAL A 69 -31.88 -43.31 -5.73
N MET A 70 -33.13 -43.63 -5.36
CA MET A 70 -33.90 -42.82 -4.41
C MET A 70 -33.27 -42.80 -3.01
N VAL A 71 -32.73 -43.94 -2.53
CA VAL A 71 -32.01 -44.02 -1.26
C VAL A 71 -30.70 -43.24 -1.32
N CYS A 72 -29.94 -43.31 -2.41
CA CYS A 72 -28.73 -42.49 -2.58
C CYS A 72 -29.04 -41.00 -2.65
N THR A 73 -30.14 -40.59 -3.30
CA THR A 73 -30.54 -39.18 -3.38
C THR A 73 -31.03 -38.67 -2.02
N ILE A 74 -31.83 -39.47 -1.29
CA ILE A 74 -32.29 -39.11 0.07
C ILE A 74 -31.09 -39.03 1.00
N ALA A 75 -30.19 -40.02 0.99
CA ALA A 75 -28.98 -40.02 1.81
C ALA A 75 -28.09 -38.80 1.51
N SER A 76 -27.90 -38.46 0.23
CA SER A 76 -27.11 -37.29 -0.19
C SER A 76 -27.75 -35.97 0.24
N VAL A 77 -29.09 -35.86 0.14
CA VAL A 77 -29.83 -34.67 0.61
C VAL A 77 -29.79 -34.57 2.14
N THR A 78 -29.89 -35.67 2.88
CA THR A 78 -29.72 -35.65 4.35
C THR A 78 -28.28 -35.40 4.79
N LEU A 79 -27.27 -35.82 4.03
CA LEU A 79 -25.86 -35.49 4.28
C LEU A 79 -25.53 -34.03 3.94
N TRP A 80 -26.23 -33.42 2.98
CA TRP A 80 -26.10 -31.99 2.66
C TRP A 80 -26.92 -31.06 3.55
N THR A 81 -28.01 -31.56 4.16
CA THR A 81 -28.87 -30.77 5.07
C THR A 81 -28.58 -31.04 6.56
N ALA A 82 -27.83 -32.10 6.88
CA ALA A 82 -27.21 -32.25 8.18
C ALA A 82 -26.15 -31.15 8.33
N ARG A 83 -26.48 -30.14 9.14
CA ARG A 83 -25.51 -29.15 9.60
C ARG A 83 -24.23 -29.87 10.07
N PRO A 84 -23.04 -29.41 9.70
CA PRO A 84 -21.81 -30.01 10.18
C PRO A 84 -21.81 -30.00 11.72
N PRO A 85 -21.25 -31.01 12.39
CA PRO A 85 -21.10 -31.00 13.83
C PRO A 85 -20.11 -29.89 14.21
N HIS A 86 -20.64 -28.69 14.48
CA HIS A 86 -19.94 -27.52 15.02
C HIS A 86 -19.43 -27.74 16.47
N GLY A 87 -19.13 -28.98 16.88
CA GLY A 87 -18.77 -29.34 18.25
C GLY A 87 -17.28 -29.26 18.59
N TRP A 88 -16.40 -29.05 17.60
CA TRP A 88 -14.94 -29.01 17.82
C TRP A 88 -14.35 -27.60 17.75
N TYR A 89 -15.17 -26.60 17.41
CA TYR A 89 -14.76 -25.20 17.42
C TYR A 89 -15.44 -24.54 18.61
N GLN A 90 -14.71 -24.36 19.72
CA GLN A 90 -15.11 -23.47 20.80
C GLN A 90 -14.41 -22.14 20.58
N PRO A 91 -15.11 -21.08 20.10
CA PRO A 91 -14.51 -19.77 19.84
C PRO A 91 -13.84 -19.16 21.07
N GLY A 92 -14.29 -19.53 22.27
CA GLY A 92 -13.87 -18.90 23.52
C GLY A 92 -12.42 -19.20 23.96
N SER A 93 -11.84 -20.37 23.63
CA SER A 93 -10.46 -20.66 24.07
C SER A 93 -9.42 -20.02 23.16
N TYR A 94 -9.68 -20.01 21.84
CA TYR A 94 -8.80 -19.35 20.89
C TYR A 94 -8.83 -17.83 21.08
N GLU A 95 -10.00 -17.19 21.20
CA GLU A 95 -10.06 -15.73 21.42
C GLU A 95 -9.36 -15.28 22.71
N ALA A 96 -9.48 -16.05 23.80
CA ALA A 96 -8.83 -15.71 25.06
C ALA A 96 -7.30 -15.91 25.02
N GLU A 97 -6.83 -17.03 24.47
CA GLU A 97 -5.40 -17.28 24.24
C GLU A 97 -4.82 -16.32 23.20
N HIS A 98 -5.60 -15.93 22.20
CA HIS A 98 -5.24 -15.01 21.13
C HIS A 98 -5.15 -13.57 21.63
N ARG A 99 -6.09 -13.11 22.47
CA ARG A 99 -5.97 -11.83 23.18
C ARG A 99 -4.75 -11.81 24.09
N ALA A 100 -4.47 -12.89 24.81
CA ALA A 100 -3.27 -13.00 25.65
C ALA A 100 -1.96 -12.99 24.84
N LEU A 101 -1.94 -13.62 23.66
CA LEU A 101 -0.78 -13.64 22.76
C LEU A 101 -0.53 -12.27 22.12
N ILE A 102 -1.58 -11.59 21.64
CA ILE A 102 -1.49 -10.22 21.12
C ILE A 102 -1.04 -9.28 22.23
N ALA A 103 -1.64 -9.39 23.42
CA ALA A 103 -1.22 -8.62 24.58
C ALA A 103 0.27 -8.87 24.86
N GLY A 104 0.76 -10.12 24.93
CA GLY A 104 2.18 -10.40 25.18
C GLY A 104 3.15 -9.83 24.13
N LEU A 105 2.80 -9.91 22.84
CA LEU A 105 3.68 -9.44 21.75
C LEU A 105 3.95 -7.94 21.76
N PHE A 106 3.06 -7.15 22.36
CA PHE A 106 3.17 -5.70 22.35
C PHE A 106 3.21 -5.05 23.75
N ARG A 107 2.73 -5.74 24.79
CA ARG A 107 2.69 -5.25 26.19
C ARG A 107 4.01 -5.44 26.92
N ASP A 108 4.87 -6.35 26.45
CA ASP A 108 6.23 -6.54 26.98
C ASP A 108 7.23 -5.51 26.47
N ARG A 109 6.79 -4.50 25.70
CA ARG A 109 7.64 -3.38 25.31
C ARG A 109 8.00 -2.58 26.56
N PRO A 110 9.31 -2.31 26.80
CA PRO A 110 9.72 -1.42 27.87
C PRO A 110 8.96 -0.10 27.76
N VAL A 111 8.45 0.41 28.89
CA VAL A 111 7.76 1.72 28.99
C VAL A 111 8.63 2.85 28.39
N THR A 112 9.94 2.64 28.30
CA THR A 112 10.91 3.55 27.72
C THR A 112 10.84 3.70 26.20
N CYS A 113 10.11 2.85 25.46
CA CYS A 113 9.92 3.02 24.01
C CYS A 113 8.49 2.69 23.56
N ALA A 114 7.57 3.63 23.78
CA ALA A 114 6.18 3.49 23.36
C ALA A 114 6.03 3.47 21.82
N ASN A 115 6.80 4.31 21.13
CA ASN A 115 6.79 4.44 19.67
C ASN A 115 8.24 4.46 19.13
N PRO A 116 8.73 3.41 18.46
CA PRO A 116 10.09 3.35 17.94
C PRO A 116 10.37 4.41 16.87
N TYR A 117 9.34 4.95 16.19
CA TYR A 117 9.50 5.99 15.18
C TYR A 117 9.71 7.40 15.78
N ASP A 118 9.45 7.58 17.08
CA ASP A 118 9.77 8.83 17.78
C ASP A 118 11.21 8.82 18.33
N GLU A 119 11.85 7.65 18.38
CA GLU A 119 13.22 7.51 18.82
C GLU A 119 14.23 7.85 17.72
N SER A 120 15.44 8.24 18.12
CA SER A 120 16.56 8.35 17.18
C SER A 120 16.95 6.96 16.64
N GLY A 121 17.17 6.86 15.34
CA GLY A 121 17.48 5.60 14.65
C GLY A 121 17.91 5.83 13.22
N TYR A 122 17.83 4.78 12.41
CA TYR A 122 18.09 4.83 10.97
C TYR A 122 17.16 3.88 10.22
N LEU A 123 16.89 4.21 8.96
CA LEU A 123 16.23 3.28 8.04
C LEU A 123 17.27 2.29 7.52
N ASN A 124 17.23 1.06 8.04
CA ASN A 124 18.03 -0.05 7.54
C ASN A 124 17.48 -0.46 6.16
N TYR A 125 18.30 -0.35 5.13
CA TYR A 125 17.93 -0.65 3.74
C TYR A 125 19.10 -1.32 3.02
N ASP A 126 18.83 -2.46 2.42
CA ASP A 126 19.76 -3.20 1.56
C ASP A 126 19.18 -3.29 0.15
N GLU A 127 19.94 -2.90 -0.87
CA GLU A 127 19.53 -3.03 -2.27
C GLU A 127 19.35 -4.49 -2.71
N LEU A 128 20.06 -5.41 -2.05
CA LEU A 128 19.98 -6.84 -2.33
C LEU A 128 18.81 -7.48 -1.61
N ASP A 129 18.35 -6.92 -0.48
CA ASP A 129 17.18 -7.40 0.25
C ASP A 129 16.20 -6.26 0.58
N PRO A 130 15.62 -5.61 -0.44
CA PRO A 130 14.96 -4.33 -0.25
C PRO A 130 13.59 -4.46 0.45
N LEU A 131 13.03 -5.68 0.55
CA LEU A 131 11.82 -5.92 1.35
C LEU A 131 12.09 -5.96 2.85
N GLN A 132 13.35 -6.06 3.28
CA GLN A 132 13.74 -5.97 4.69
C GLN A 132 13.93 -4.53 5.18
N ALA A 133 13.60 -3.54 4.34
CA ALA A 133 13.70 -2.13 4.68
C ALA A 133 12.87 -1.82 5.93
N ARG A 134 13.50 -1.35 7.01
CA ARG A 134 12.81 -1.07 8.29
C ARG A 134 13.55 -0.04 9.14
N TRP A 135 12.81 0.64 10.00
CA TRP A 135 13.37 1.57 10.99
C TRP A 135 14.01 0.80 12.15
N GLU A 136 15.25 1.15 12.48
CA GLU A 136 16.01 0.57 13.59
C GLU A 136 16.41 1.68 14.58
N PRO A 137 15.76 1.75 15.76
CA PRO A 137 16.15 2.67 16.83
C PRO A 137 17.58 2.40 17.30
N PHE A 138 18.32 3.45 17.66
CA PHE A 138 19.66 3.30 18.24
C PHE A 138 19.62 2.80 19.69
N LEU A 139 18.50 3.01 20.38
CA LEU A 139 18.33 2.58 21.77
C LEU A 139 18.20 1.05 21.84
N PRO A 140 19.11 0.34 22.53
CA PRO A 140 19.05 -1.12 22.61
C PRO A 140 17.77 -1.65 23.26
N ASP A 141 17.19 -0.87 24.16
CA ASP A 141 15.93 -1.20 24.85
C ASP A 141 14.69 -0.80 24.05
N CYS A 142 14.85 -0.18 22.87
CA CYS A 142 13.76 0.06 21.94
C CYS A 142 13.82 -0.91 20.76
N PRO A 143 13.06 -2.02 20.78
CA PRO A 143 13.06 -2.95 19.66
C PRO A 143 12.46 -2.30 18.41
N PRO A 144 12.91 -2.70 17.21
CA PRO A 144 12.27 -2.30 15.97
C PRO A 144 10.76 -2.58 15.97
N PRO A 145 9.96 -1.80 15.22
CA PRO A 145 8.56 -2.13 14.97
C PRO A 145 8.44 -3.50 14.26
N PRO A 146 7.30 -4.20 14.40
CA PRO A 146 7.04 -5.39 13.59
C PRO A 146 7.14 -5.06 12.11
N ASP A 147 7.57 -6.04 11.31
CA ASP A 147 7.52 -5.93 9.85
C ASP A 147 6.06 -6.06 9.38
N TYR A 148 5.35 -4.94 9.39
CA TYR A 148 3.93 -4.90 9.00
C TYR A 148 3.72 -5.29 7.52
N LEU A 149 4.73 -5.09 6.65
CA LEU A 149 4.63 -5.44 5.24
C LEU A 149 4.72 -6.95 5.03
N GLU A 150 5.66 -7.62 5.71
CA GLU A 150 5.71 -9.08 5.72
C GLU A 150 4.44 -9.66 6.36
N LEU A 151 4.01 -9.11 7.51
CA LEU A 151 2.79 -9.57 8.18
C LEU A 151 1.56 -9.45 7.27
N LEU A 152 1.40 -8.34 6.53
CA LEU A 152 0.29 -8.17 5.58
C LEU A 152 0.35 -9.16 4.42
N ARG A 153 1.54 -9.38 3.86
CA ARG A 153 1.74 -10.35 2.77
C ARG A 153 1.40 -11.78 3.19
N LEU A 154 1.76 -12.15 4.41
CA LEU A 154 1.46 -13.47 4.99
C LEU A 154 0.00 -13.59 5.40
N ALA A 155 -0.57 -12.55 6.02
CA ALA A 155 -1.96 -12.56 6.48
C ALA A 155 -2.94 -12.56 5.31
N CYS A 156 -2.63 -11.87 4.23
CA CYS A 156 -3.50 -11.68 3.07
C CYS A 156 -2.78 -12.13 1.79
N PRO A 157 -2.53 -13.45 1.60
CA PRO A 157 -1.84 -13.91 0.39
C PRO A 157 -2.69 -13.64 -0.86
N THR A 158 -2.03 -13.44 -1.99
CA THR A 158 -2.66 -13.25 -3.30
C THR A 158 -2.31 -14.41 -4.24
N ASP A 159 -2.90 -14.40 -5.43
CA ASP A 159 -2.58 -15.34 -6.51
C ASP A 159 -1.11 -15.25 -6.96
N LYS A 160 -0.43 -14.14 -6.67
CA LYS A 160 1.00 -13.94 -6.94
C LYS A 160 1.91 -14.54 -5.87
N THR A 161 1.48 -14.65 -4.62
CA THR A 161 2.35 -14.98 -3.47
C THR A 161 3.12 -16.30 -3.61
N GLY A 162 2.58 -17.30 -4.30
CA GLY A 162 3.24 -18.59 -4.58
C GLY A 162 3.97 -18.67 -5.93
N THR A 163 3.98 -17.60 -6.71
CA THR A 163 4.45 -17.59 -8.11
C THR A 163 5.76 -16.81 -8.26
N ARG A 164 6.28 -16.75 -9.49
CA ARG A 164 7.44 -15.92 -9.82
C ARG A 164 7.10 -14.42 -9.92
N ASP A 165 5.81 -14.08 -9.90
CA ASP A 165 5.36 -12.70 -9.97
C ASP A 165 5.30 -12.00 -8.60
N SER A 166 5.48 -12.76 -7.50
CA SER A 166 5.64 -12.21 -6.15
C SER A 166 6.88 -11.32 -6.05
N GLU A 167 6.76 -10.21 -5.35
CA GLU A 167 7.87 -9.33 -5.01
C GLU A 167 8.93 -10.03 -4.14
N VAL A 168 8.53 -11.00 -3.30
CA VAL A 168 9.50 -11.80 -2.53
C VAL A 168 10.39 -12.59 -3.48
N PHE A 169 9.81 -13.27 -4.46
CA PHE A 169 10.60 -14.01 -5.45
C PHE A 169 11.49 -13.10 -6.28
N LYS A 170 10.99 -11.93 -6.71
CA LYS A 170 11.77 -10.96 -7.50
C LYS A 170 12.98 -10.46 -6.72
N THR A 171 12.81 -10.14 -5.45
CA THR A 171 13.91 -9.67 -4.59
C THR A 171 14.91 -10.77 -4.27
N ASP A 172 14.45 -12.00 -4.02
CA ASP A 172 15.34 -13.16 -3.90
C ASP A 172 16.15 -13.41 -5.18
N GLN A 173 15.52 -13.21 -6.34
CA GLN A 173 16.18 -13.37 -7.62
C GLN A 173 17.29 -12.32 -7.83
N LEU A 174 17.15 -11.10 -7.29
CA LEU A 174 18.22 -10.10 -7.30
C LEU A 174 19.44 -10.61 -6.53
N ARG A 175 19.25 -11.22 -5.35
CA ARG A 175 20.33 -11.84 -4.56
C ARG A 175 21.03 -12.95 -5.32
N PHE A 176 20.26 -13.86 -5.92
CA PHE A 176 20.80 -14.96 -6.71
C PHE A 176 21.69 -14.46 -7.86
N ARG A 177 21.23 -13.42 -8.58
CA ARG A 177 22.02 -12.79 -9.64
C ARG A 177 23.28 -12.11 -9.11
N HIS A 178 23.17 -11.37 -8.00
CA HIS A 178 24.30 -10.67 -7.40
C HIS A 178 25.42 -11.63 -6.97
N TYR A 179 25.07 -12.74 -6.33
CA TYR A 179 26.04 -13.75 -5.87
C TYR A 179 26.39 -14.81 -6.92
N ASN A 180 25.91 -14.66 -8.16
CA ASN A 180 26.11 -15.60 -9.26
C ASN A 180 25.76 -17.06 -8.89
N LEU A 181 24.67 -17.24 -8.14
CA LEU A 181 24.18 -18.54 -7.72
C LEU A 181 23.46 -19.23 -8.89
N SER A 182 23.73 -20.52 -9.09
CA SER A 182 23.04 -21.32 -10.08
C SER A 182 21.61 -21.65 -9.64
N GLY A 183 20.66 -21.64 -10.58
CA GLY A 183 19.27 -22.05 -10.33
C GLY A 183 18.33 -20.88 -10.06
N GLU A 184 17.24 -21.16 -9.36
CA GLU A 184 16.22 -20.18 -8.97
C GLU A 184 16.05 -20.16 -7.44
N PRO A 185 15.65 -19.01 -6.87
CA PRO A 185 15.24 -18.95 -5.48
C PRO A 185 14.16 -19.98 -5.15
N GLU A 186 14.21 -20.49 -3.92
CA GLU A 186 13.15 -21.35 -3.41
C GLU A 186 11.86 -20.53 -3.23
N ARG A 187 10.77 -21.02 -3.82
CA ARG A 187 9.45 -20.42 -3.66
C ARG A 187 8.78 -21.01 -2.42
N ARG A 188 8.72 -20.23 -1.33
CA ARG A 188 8.16 -20.64 -0.03
C ARG A 188 6.78 -21.31 -0.13
N PHE A 189 5.91 -20.81 -1.01
CA PHE A 189 4.53 -21.29 -1.19
C PHE A 189 4.29 -21.88 -2.59
N ARG A 190 5.31 -22.52 -3.14
CA ARG A 190 5.27 -23.11 -4.48
C ARG A 190 4.06 -24.04 -4.65
N ASP A 191 3.34 -23.85 -5.75
CA ASP A 191 2.24 -24.71 -6.21
C ASP A 191 1.06 -24.79 -5.20
N MET A 192 0.97 -23.83 -4.28
CA MET A 192 -0.14 -23.66 -3.34
C MET A 192 -1.18 -22.65 -3.85
N THR A 193 -2.47 -22.92 -3.62
CA THR A 193 -3.52 -21.91 -3.83
C THR A 193 -3.54 -20.89 -2.69
N VAL A 194 -4.17 -19.73 -2.90
CA VAL A 194 -4.40 -18.73 -1.85
C VAL A 194 -4.99 -19.37 -0.59
N GLN A 195 -6.03 -20.18 -0.74
CA GLN A 195 -6.68 -20.85 0.40
C GLN A 195 -5.72 -21.79 1.13
N GLN A 196 -4.85 -22.51 0.41
CA GLN A 196 -3.85 -23.37 1.04
C GLN A 196 -2.80 -22.55 1.80
N ILE A 197 -2.36 -21.40 1.25
CA ILE A 197 -1.43 -20.49 1.92
C ILE A 197 -2.07 -19.92 3.19
N GLU A 198 -3.34 -19.52 3.13
CA GLU A 198 -4.08 -19.02 4.29
C GLU A 198 -4.13 -20.05 5.43
N GLN A 199 -4.16 -21.36 5.13
CA GLN A 199 -4.14 -22.43 6.14
C GLN A 199 -2.74 -22.74 6.70
N THR A 200 -1.67 -22.15 6.17
CA THR A 200 -0.33 -22.32 6.74
C THR A 200 -0.25 -21.69 8.12
N ARG A 201 0.62 -22.24 8.97
CA ARG A 201 0.81 -21.76 10.34
C ARG A 201 1.22 -20.29 10.34
N GLU A 202 2.15 -19.91 9.48
CA GLU A 202 2.69 -18.54 9.45
C GLU A 202 1.66 -17.53 8.96
N SER A 203 0.81 -17.90 8.00
CA SER A 203 -0.31 -17.05 7.57
C SER A 203 -1.35 -16.86 8.67
N GLN A 204 -1.69 -17.91 9.42
CA GLN A 204 -2.59 -17.81 10.58
C GLN A 204 -2.01 -16.96 11.69
N GLU A 205 -0.73 -17.12 12.01
CA GLU A 205 -0.03 -16.30 13.00
C GLU A 205 0.04 -14.82 12.58
N ALA A 206 0.33 -14.54 11.31
CA ALA A 206 0.34 -13.17 10.78
C ALA A 206 -1.05 -12.53 10.83
N PHE A 207 -2.09 -13.26 10.39
CA PHE A 207 -3.48 -12.82 10.48
C PHE A 207 -3.90 -12.53 11.93
N ALA A 208 -3.53 -13.40 12.86
CA ALA A 208 -3.76 -13.21 14.28
C ALA A 208 -3.12 -11.91 14.79
N LYS A 209 -1.86 -11.63 14.43
CA LYS A 209 -1.13 -10.41 14.80
C LYS A 209 -1.71 -9.13 14.19
N LEU A 210 -2.41 -9.23 13.06
CA LEU A 210 -3.06 -8.12 12.37
C LEU A 210 -4.57 -8.05 12.59
N SER A 211 -5.12 -8.86 13.50
CA SER A 211 -6.58 -8.88 13.74
C SER A 211 -7.15 -7.54 14.18
N TRP A 212 -6.34 -6.68 14.80
CA TRP A 212 -6.71 -5.29 15.12
C TRP A 212 -6.98 -4.43 13.88
N LEU A 213 -6.60 -4.84 12.67
CA LEU A 213 -6.95 -4.17 11.41
C LEU A 213 -8.29 -4.64 10.82
N GLN A 214 -8.94 -5.63 11.42
CA GLN A 214 -10.13 -6.23 10.82
C GLN A 214 -11.28 -5.23 10.71
N ASN A 215 -11.94 -5.24 9.56
CA ASN A 215 -13.09 -4.36 9.24
C ASN A 215 -12.78 -2.86 9.37
N LYS A 216 -11.50 -2.47 9.26
CA LYS A 216 -11.10 -1.06 9.31
C LYS A 216 -11.04 -0.44 7.93
N THR A 217 -11.28 0.87 7.88
CA THR A 217 -11.09 1.74 6.74
C THR A 217 -10.12 2.85 7.10
N ILE A 218 -8.97 2.85 6.44
CA ILE A 218 -7.89 3.81 6.63
C ILE A 218 -7.95 4.82 5.50
N LEU A 219 -8.01 6.10 5.85
CA LEU A 219 -7.99 7.19 4.88
C LEU A 219 -6.67 7.95 4.93
N ILE A 220 -6.04 8.11 3.78
CA ILE A 220 -4.85 8.93 3.58
C ILE A 220 -5.28 10.16 2.80
N LEU A 221 -5.16 11.33 3.43
CA LEU A 221 -5.37 12.63 2.82
C LEU A 221 -4.00 13.25 2.57
N GLY A 222 -3.59 13.31 1.31
CA GLY A 222 -2.26 13.81 0.98
C GLY A 222 -2.05 14.14 -0.48
N ASP A 223 -0.79 14.10 -0.90
CA ASP A 223 -0.38 14.44 -2.25
C ASP A 223 0.14 13.23 -3.03
N SER A 224 0.95 13.49 -4.06
CA SER A 224 1.47 12.43 -4.93
C SER A 224 2.45 11.51 -4.20
N VAL A 225 3.06 11.97 -3.11
CA VAL A 225 3.94 11.15 -2.25
C VAL A 225 3.12 10.07 -1.56
N ASP A 226 2.00 10.44 -0.96
CA ASP A 226 1.09 9.53 -0.26
C ASP A 226 0.41 8.54 -1.20
N ARG A 227 -0.06 9.05 -2.35
CA ARG A 227 -0.62 8.20 -3.41
C ARG A 227 0.39 7.16 -3.86
N ASN A 228 1.63 7.57 -4.16
CA ASN A 228 2.68 6.66 -4.57
C ASN A 228 3.04 5.67 -3.44
N ALA A 229 3.06 6.10 -2.18
CA ALA A 229 3.29 5.20 -1.05
C ALA A 229 2.21 4.10 -0.94
N LEU A 230 0.95 4.41 -1.26
CA LEU A 230 -0.11 3.40 -1.35
C LEU A 230 0.11 2.44 -2.52
N GLU A 231 0.49 2.93 -3.71
CA GLU A 231 0.84 2.05 -4.84
C GLU A 231 2.01 1.12 -4.49
N GLN A 232 3.01 1.64 -3.79
CA GLN A 232 4.16 0.90 -3.29
C GLN A 232 3.75 -0.17 -2.28
N LEU A 233 2.83 0.15 -1.37
CA LEU A 233 2.25 -0.82 -0.43
C LEU A 233 1.60 -2.00 -1.17
N ALA A 234 0.79 -1.71 -2.20
CA ALA A 234 0.17 -2.75 -3.02
C ALA A 234 1.24 -3.66 -3.64
N ILE A 235 2.26 -3.08 -4.26
CA ILE A 235 3.36 -3.84 -4.87
C ILE A 235 4.08 -4.69 -3.82
N MET A 236 4.58 -4.09 -2.74
CA MET A 236 5.38 -4.77 -1.70
C MET A 236 4.61 -5.90 -0.97
N THR A 237 3.27 -5.87 -1.02
CA THR A 237 2.40 -6.89 -0.43
C THR A 237 1.77 -7.82 -1.45
N ASP A 238 2.22 -7.81 -2.72
CA ASP A 238 1.68 -8.62 -3.83
C ASP A 238 0.21 -8.35 -4.19
N HIS A 239 -0.34 -7.21 -3.77
CA HIS A 239 -1.70 -6.79 -4.07
C HIS A 239 -1.77 -5.91 -5.33
N THR A 240 -2.99 -5.61 -5.73
CA THR A 240 -3.30 -4.56 -6.70
C THR A 240 -3.99 -3.41 -5.97
N PHE A 241 -3.72 -2.20 -6.43
CA PHE A 241 -4.55 -1.06 -6.09
C PHE A 241 -5.49 -0.79 -7.26
N THR A 242 -6.62 -0.14 -6.98
CA THR A 242 -7.58 0.30 -7.99
C THR A 242 -7.74 1.80 -7.94
N ARG A 243 -8.01 2.40 -9.09
CA ARG A 243 -8.34 3.82 -9.24
C ARG A 243 -9.83 3.92 -9.46
N THR A 244 -10.47 4.89 -8.83
CA THR A 244 -11.94 4.99 -8.85
C THR A 244 -12.43 6.40 -9.14
N SER A 245 -13.67 6.53 -9.52
CA SER A 245 -14.33 7.83 -9.65
C SER A 245 -14.75 8.36 -8.27
N TYR A 246 -14.68 9.68 -8.04
CA TYR A 246 -15.24 10.28 -6.83
C TYR A 246 -16.77 10.22 -6.79
N GLN A 247 -17.41 10.06 -7.95
CA GLN A 247 -18.87 9.99 -8.07
C GLN A 247 -19.43 8.65 -7.59
N GLN A 248 -18.67 7.57 -7.73
CA GLN A 248 -19.06 6.21 -7.35
C GLN A 248 -17.82 5.42 -6.92
N TRP A 249 -17.76 5.03 -5.64
CA TRP A 249 -16.57 4.40 -5.06
C TRP A 249 -16.20 3.05 -5.69
N ASN A 250 -17.13 2.37 -6.36
CA ASN A 250 -16.92 1.10 -7.04
C ASN A 250 -16.76 1.24 -8.56
N ASN A 251 -16.79 2.46 -9.10
CA ASN A 251 -16.60 2.71 -10.52
C ASN A 251 -15.12 2.95 -10.81
N GLU A 252 -14.50 1.98 -11.48
CA GLU A 252 -13.09 2.02 -11.89
C GLU A 252 -12.87 2.73 -13.25
N THR A 253 -13.94 3.27 -13.83
CA THR A 253 -13.86 4.05 -15.06
C THR A 253 -13.40 5.46 -14.72
N ASN A 254 -12.32 5.88 -15.36
CA ASN A 254 -11.87 7.28 -15.29
C ASN A 254 -12.96 8.18 -15.90
N PRO A 255 -13.44 9.21 -15.17
CA PRO A 255 -14.34 10.19 -15.74
C PRO A 255 -13.72 10.88 -16.97
N ASP A 256 -14.54 11.19 -17.97
CA ASP A 256 -14.07 11.87 -19.18
C ASP A 256 -13.34 13.18 -18.82
N GLY A 257 -12.12 13.34 -19.37
CA GLY A 257 -11.29 14.53 -19.16
C GLY A 257 -10.54 14.57 -17.82
N TRP A 258 -10.62 13.53 -17.00
CA TRP A 258 -9.86 13.43 -15.75
C TRP A 258 -8.63 12.54 -15.94
N ASP A 259 -7.47 13.00 -15.49
CA ASP A 259 -6.29 12.16 -15.36
C ASP A 259 -6.44 11.22 -14.15
N GLU A 260 -6.05 9.96 -14.34
CA GLU A 260 -6.17 8.94 -13.30
C GLU A 260 -5.32 9.24 -12.05
N ARG A 261 -4.26 10.04 -12.18
CA ARG A 261 -3.38 10.42 -11.07
C ARG A 261 -4.08 11.27 -10.02
N GLY A 262 -5.13 11.99 -10.39
CA GLY A 262 -5.93 12.82 -9.49
C GLY A 262 -7.08 12.07 -8.80
N LEU A 263 -7.30 10.80 -9.15
CA LEU A 263 -8.40 9.97 -8.65
C LEU A 263 -8.04 9.28 -7.32
N PRO A 264 -9.03 8.85 -6.50
CA PRO A 264 -8.79 8.02 -5.35
C PRO A 264 -8.12 6.71 -5.73
N HIS A 265 -7.07 6.36 -4.98
CA HIS A 265 -6.42 5.06 -5.06
C HIS A 265 -6.86 4.25 -3.86
N ARG A 266 -7.15 2.96 -4.04
CA ARG A 266 -7.60 2.09 -2.94
C ARG A 266 -7.03 0.69 -3.04
N ILE A 267 -6.80 0.08 -1.88
CA ILE A 267 -6.43 -1.33 -1.72
C ILE A 267 -7.45 -1.99 -0.80
N HIS A 268 -7.85 -3.22 -1.12
CA HIS A 268 -8.68 -4.06 -0.25
C HIS A 268 -7.92 -5.34 0.12
N TYR A 269 -7.69 -5.51 1.41
CA TYR A 269 -7.16 -6.76 1.97
C TYR A 269 -8.34 -7.64 2.38
N GLN A 270 -8.83 -8.46 1.45
CA GLN A 270 -10.09 -9.20 1.57
C GLN A 270 -10.24 -10.00 2.87
N ARG A 271 -9.18 -10.71 3.30
CA ARG A 271 -9.23 -11.57 4.49
C ARG A 271 -9.36 -10.78 5.79
N LEU A 272 -8.77 -9.58 5.87
CA LEU A 272 -8.96 -8.65 6.99
C LEU A 272 -10.22 -7.80 6.82
N ASN A 273 -10.83 -7.78 5.63
CA ASN A 273 -11.81 -6.78 5.24
C ASN A 273 -11.32 -5.34 5.53
N LEU A 274 -10.03 -5.09 5.26
CA LEU A 274 -9.36 -3.82 5.49
C LEU A 274 -9.32 -3.02 4.18
N TRP A 275 -9.80 -1.79 4.23
CA TRP A 275 -9.67 -0.83 3.13
C TRP A 275 -8.63 0.24 3.46
N ILE A 276 -7.79 0.57 2.48
CA ILE A 276 -6.87 1.71 2.57
C ILE A 276 -7.09 2.58 1.34
N ILE A 277 -7.47 3.84 1.54
CA ILE A 277 -7.81 4.78 0.47
C ILE A 277 -6.89 6.00 0.55
N SER A 278 -6.39 6.46 -0.58
CA SER A 278 -5.67 7.72 -0.72
C SER A 278 -6.48 8.71 -1.56
N HIS A 279 -6.79 9.87 -0.98
CA HIS A 279 -7.36 11.01 -1.69
C HIS A 279 -6.29 12.10 -1.91
N PHE A 280 -6.16 12.50 -3.18
CA PHE A 280 -5.12 13.41 -3.64
C PHE A 280 -5.61 14.87 -3.69
N PHE A 281 -4.79 15.79 -3.18
CA PHE A 281 -4.99 17.25 -3.30
C PHE A 281 -3.66 18.03 -3.44
N TYR A 282 -3.76 19.29 -3.87
CA TYR A 282 -2.63 20.16 -4.21
C TYR A 282 -2.17 21.04 -3.04
N GLY A 283 -2.09 20.45 -1.86
CA GLY A 283 -1.70 21.14 -0.64
C GLY A 283 -2.69 22.22 -0.19
N ALA A 284 -2.17 23.31 0.39
CA ALA A 284 -2.90 24.43 0.96
C ALA A 284 -3.36 25.48 -0.06
N ASP A 285 -3.22 25.21 -1.36
CA ASP A 285 -3.62 26.14 -2.43
C ASP A 285 -5.10 26.53 -2.31
N ASP A 286 -5.33 27.84 -2.24
CA ASP A 286 -6.65 28.48 -2.17
C ASP A 286 -6.91 29.39 -3.38
N THR A 287 -6.05 29.31 -4.39
CA THR A 287 -6.01 30.21 -5.55
C THR A 287 -5.97 29.48 -6.89
N ASP A 288 -6.12 28.15 -6.90
CA ASP A 288 -6.10 27.30 -8.08
C ASP A 288 -4.84 27.48 -8.96
N VAL A 289 -3.67 27.70 -8.35
CA VAL A 289 -2.36 27.81 -9.04
C VAL A 289 -2.02 26.56 -9.85
N PHE A 290 -2.63 25.43 -9.50
CA PHE A 290 -2.43 24.15 -10.17
C PHE A 290 -3.48 23.80 -11.22
N GLU A 291 -4.41 24.70 -11.58
CA GLU A 291 -5.45 24.41 -12.59
C GLU A 291 -4.92 24.00 -13.96
N VAL A 292 -3.66 24.36 -14.24
CA VAL A 292 -2.94 24.02 -15.48
C VAL A 292 -2.35 22.61 -15.48
N GLN A 293 -2.36 21.89 -14.35
CA GLN A 293 -1.88 20.51 -14.29
C GLN A 293 -2.92 19.58 -14.91
N GLY A 294 -2.47 18.63 -15.75
CA GLY A 294 -3.38 17.69 -16.42
C GLY A 294 -4.16 16.80 -15.45
N ASP A 295 -3.60 16.55 -14.25
CA ASP A 295 -4.24 15.79 -13.18
C ASP A 295 -5.06 16.63 -12.20
N TRP A 296 -5.15 17.93 -12.45
CA TRP A 296 -5.98 18.81 -11.65
C TRP A 296 -7.43 18.76 -12.13
N HIS A 297 -8.34 18.71 -11.17
CA HIS A 297 -9.77 18.78 -11.41
C HIS A 297 -10.44 19.58 -10.30
N ARG A 298 -11.57 20.20 -10.60
CA ARG A 298 -12.29 21.03 -9.62
C ARG A 298 -12.98 20.18 -8.56
N PRO A 299 -13.09 20.67 -7.31
CA PRO A 299 -12.52 21.94 -6.80
C PRO A 299 -11.01 21.89 -6.58
N GLY A 300 -10.31 23.04 -6.55
CA GLY A 300 -8.88 23.06 -6.20
C GLY A 300 -8.62 23.24 -4.71
N LYS A 301 -9.34 24.17 -4.07
CA LYS A 301 -9.28 24.41 -2.61
C LYS A 301 -9.61 23.14 -1.81
N PHE A 302 -8.78 22.81 -0.81
CA PHE A 302 -8.89 21.59 -0.02
C PHE A 302 -10.28 21.40 0.61
N GLU A 303 -10.81 22.39 1.32
CA GLU A 303 -12.08 22.27 2.05
C GLU A 303 -13.24 21.98 1.09
N ASP A 304 -13.25 22.63 -0.07
CA ASP A 304 -14.24 22.36 -1.13
C ASP A 304 -14.08 20.94 -1.71
N ARG A 305 -12.85 20.45 -1.91
CA ARG A 305 -12.61 19.06 -2.33
C ARG A 305 -13.06 18.08 -1.26
N PHE A 306 -12.76 18.37 -0.01
CA PHE A 306 -13.12 17.53 1.11
C PHE A 306 -14.63 17.37 1.20
N ASP A 307 -15.38 18.48 1.20
CA ASP A 307 -16.83 18.48 1.35
C ASP A 307 -17.57 17.90 0.13
N ARG A 308 -17.03 18.11 -1.08
CA ARG A 308 -17.74 17.72 -2.32
C ARG A 308 -17.29 16.39 -2.90
N LEU A 309 -16.07 15.95 -2.60
CA LEU A 309 -15.46 14.76 -3.20
C LEU A 309 -15.07 13.73 -2.12
N PHE A 310 -14.26 14.11 -1.13
CA PHE A 310 -13.61 13.13 -0.25
C PHE A 310 -14.57 12.55 0.78
N LYS A 311 -15.26 13.42 1.53
CA LYS A 311 -16.21 13.00 2.55
C LYS A 311 -17.39 12.24 1.95
N PRO A 312 -18.05 12.71 0.87
CA PRO A 312 -19.12 11.95 0.23
C PRO A 312 -18.67 10.58 -0.27
N PHE A 313 -17.46 10.47 -0.83
CA PHE A 313 -16.91 9.18 -1.27
C PHE A 313 -16.79 8.19 -0.09
N ILE A 314 -16.26 8.64 1.04
CA ILE A 314 -16.07 7.80 2.21
C ILE A 314 -17.42 7.42 2.84
N GLU A 315 -18.37 8.35 2.93
CA GLU A 315 -19.71 8.06 3.46
C GLU A 315 -20.52 7.12 2.56
N ASP A 316 -20.36 7.21 1.23
CA ASP A 316 -21.00 6.29 0.27
C ASP A 316 -20.40 4.87 0.37
N MET A 317 -19.08 4.78 0.51
CA MET A 317 -18.39 3.49 0.68
C MET A 317 -18.76 2.83 2.02
N LEU A 318 -18.84 3.62 3.09
CA LEU A 318 -19.11 3.15 4.44
C LEU A 318 -20.59 3.22 4.78
N THR A 319 -21.42 2.44 4.07
CA THR A 319 -22.88 2.43 4.26
C THR A 319 -23.36 2.29 5.72
N SER A 320 -22.57 1.67 6.59
CA SER A 320 -22.86 1.49 8.03
C SER A 320 -22.20 2.51 8.97
N LYS A 321 -21.20 3.27 8.53
CA LYS A 321 -20.41 4.21 9.36
C LYS A 321 -20.10 5.50 8.57
N ARG A 322 -20.27 6.68 9.15
CA ARG A 322 -20.04 7.95 8.42
C ARG A 322 -18.60 8.49 8.45
N SER A 323 -17.65 7.72 8.99
CA SER A 323 -16.26 8.15 9.14
C SER A 323 -15.30 6.97 8.97
N PRO A 324 -14.05 7.23 8.55
CA PRO A 324 -13.02 6.20 8.55
C PRO A 324 -12.59 5.84 9.99
N ASP A 325 -11.83 4.75 10.12
CA ASP A 325 -11.27 4.29 11.40
C ASP A 325 -9.94 4.98 11.74
N PHE A 326 -9.28 5.57 10.75
CA PHE A 326 -8.06 6.34 10.93
C PHE A 326 -7.85 7.31 9.77
N VAL A 327 -7.28 8.49 10.05
CA VAL A 327 -6.84 9.46 9.04
C VAL A 327 -5.34 9.72 9.16
N SER A 328 -4.61 9.51 8.06
CA SER A 328 -3.25 10.06 7.88
C SER A 328 -3.35 11.33 7.04
N PHE A 329 -2.90 12.47 7.55
CA PHE A 329 -3.01 13.76 6.89
C PHE A 329 -1.64 14.38 6.55
N HIS A 330 -1.50 14.93 5.34
CA HIS A 330 -0.31 15.67 4.92
C HIS A 330 -0.59 16.80 3.93
N SER A 331 0.16 17.90 4.06
CA SER A 331 0.30 18.93 3.04
C SER A 331 1.66 19.61 3.18
N ALA A 332 2.52 19.50 2.15
CA ALA A 332 3.76 20.28 2.08
C ALA A 332 4.45 20.29 0.71
N THR A 333 4.44 19.18 -0.04
CA THR A 333 5.17 19.11 -1.32
C THR A 333 4.60 20.11 -2.33
N TRP A 334 3.29 20.09 -2.54
CA TRP A 334 2.63 21.07 -3.40
C TRP A 334 2.63 22.48 -2.82
N ASP A 335 2.74 22.64 -1.50
CA ASP A 335 2.88 23.95 -0.85
C ASP A 335 4.21 24.62 -1.23
N MET A 336 5.30 23.85 -1.23
CA MET A 336 6.60 24.29 -1.71
C MET A 336 6.56 24.59 -3.21
N ALA A 337 5.93 23.73 -4.01
CA ALA A 337 5.79 23.96 -5.44
C ALA A 337 4.99 25.23 -5.75
N ARG A 338 3.92 25.48 -4.99
CA ARG A 338 3.08 26.69 -5.10
C ARG A 338 3.92 27.92 -4.84
N GLN A 339 4.67 27.92 -3.74
CA GLN A 339 5.52 29.06 -3.41
C GLN A 339 6.64 29.24 -4.43
N GLY A 340 7.25 28.16 -4.91
CA GLY A 340 8.22 28.18 -6.01
C GLY A 340 7.67 28.84 -7.27
N ARG A 341 6.44 28.53 -7.67
CA ARG A 341 5.75 29.17 -8.81
C ARG A 341 5.49 30.66 -8.58
N ILE A 342 5.08 31.05 -7.37
CA ILE A 342 4.85 32.45 -7.01
C ILE A 342 6.17 33.24 -7.03
N ASP A 343 7.25 32.67 -6.49
CA ASP A 343 8.56 33.32 -6.51
C ASP A 343 9.06 33.47 -7.95
N LYS A 344 8.93 32.41 -8.76
CA LYS A 344 9.26 32.44 -10.19
C LYS A 344 8.47 33.51 -10.95
N SER A 345 7.15 33.58 -10.76
CA SER A 345 6.29 34.57 -11.44
C SER A 345 6.58 36.01 -11.01
N THR A 346 7.12 36.20 -9.79
CA THR A 346 7.53 37.50 -9.25
C THR A 346 9.04 37.77 -9.37
N ASN A 347 9.76 36.94 -10.14
CA ASN A 347 11.21 37.04 -10.37
C ASN A 347 12.04 37.06 -9.08
N LYS A 348 11.60 36.31 -8.06
CA LYS A 348 12.31 36.06 -6.80
C LYS A 348 12.94 34.67 -6.82
N SER A 349 14.14 34.54 -6.25
CA SER A 349 14.79 33.23 -6.18
C SER A 349 13.95 32.24 -5.37
N THR A 350 13.79 31.02 -5.88
CA THR A 350 13.09 29.90 -5.22
C THR A 350 13.96 29.25 -4.15
N GLU A 351 15.25 29.61 -4.08
CA GLU A 351 16.16 29.18 -3.02
C GLU A 351 15.92 29.92 -1.70
N LEU A 352 15.20 31.04 -1.75
CA LEU A 352 14.98 31.88 -0.58
C LEU A 352 14.10 31.17 0.46
N PRO A 353 14.40 31.35 1.76
CA PRO A 353 13.50 30.94 2.83
C PRO A 353 12.12 31.56 2.68
N LEU A 354 11.09 30.91 3.21
CA LEU A 354 9.77 31.51 3.35
C LEU A 354 9.85 32.77 4.21
N THR A 355 9.20 33.84 3.77
CA THR A 355 9.06 35.08 4.54
C THR A 355 8.15 34.85 5.75
N THR A 356 8.18 35.79 6.71
CA THR A 356 7.28 35.73 7.87
C THR A 356 5.81 35.69 7.47
N GLU A 357 5.41 36.44 6.44
CA GLU A 357 4.04 36.47 5.94
C GLU A 357 3.65 35.14 5.28
N GLN A 358 4.54 34.56 4.46
CA GLN A 358 4.32 33.25 3.84
C GLN A 358 4.16 32.15 4.89
N ARG A 359 5.03 32.13 5.92
CA ARG A 359 4.90 31.19 7.04
C ARG A 359 3.60 31.36 7.81
N ALA A 360 3.18 32.61 8.04
CA ALA A 360 1.89 32.89 8.69
C ALA A 360 0.70 32.43 7.84
N TRP A 361 0.76 32.62 6.51
CA TRP A 361 -0.24 32.11 5.58
C TRP A 361 -0.31 30.58 5.61
N HIS A 362 0.84 29.88 5.48
CA HIS A 362 0.88 28.41 5.53
C HIS A 362 0.36 27.88 6.88
N ARG A 363 0.76 28.48 8.00
CA ARG A 363 0.27 28.08 9.32
C ARG A 363 -1.25 28.20 9.43
N ARG A 364 -1.81 29.32 9.00
CA ARG A 364 -3.27 29.53 9.01
C ARG A 364 -3.97 28.49 8.13
N ARG A 365 -3.54 28.35 6.87
CA ARG A 365 -4.17 27.41 5.92
C ARG A 365 -4.08 25.97 6.38
N TYR A 366 -2.92 25.54 6.85
CA TYR A 366 -2.72 24.19 7.36
C TYR A 366 -3.59 23.91 8.60
N THR A 367 -3.73 24.90 9.48
CA THR A 367 -4.67 24.82 10.63
C THR A 367 -6.10 24.64 10.13
N GLU A 368 -6.57 25.50 9.22
CA GLU A 368 -7.93 25.45 8.66
C GLU A 368 -8.24 24.10 8.03
N MET A 369 -7.31 23.52 7.26
CA MET A 369 -7.47 22.21 6.64
C MET A 369 -7.56 21.08 7.69
N VAL A 370 -6.67 21.08 8.67
CA VAL A 370 -6.63 20.08 9.75
C VAL A 370 -7.90 20.15 10.59
N THR A 371 -8.32 21.34 11.02
CA THR A 371 -9.54 21.52 11.79
C THR A 371 -10.78 21.12 11.00
N HIS A 372 -10.80 21.37 9.69
CA HIS A 372 -11.93 20.96 8.83
C HIS A 372 -12.13 19.44 8.79
N VAL A 373 -11.03 18.67 8.79
CA VAL A 373 -11.09 17.20 8.87
C VAL A 373 -11.55 16.74 10.26
N LEU A 374 -11.00 17.32 11.32
CA LEU A 374 -11.36 17.00 12.71
C LEU A 374 -12.84 17.32 13.00
N ASP A 375 -13.34 18.46 12.53
CA ASP A 375 -14.75 18.86 12.71
C ASP A 375 -15.70 17.92 11.96
N ALA A 376 -15.26 17.39 10.81
CA ALA A 376 -16.05 16.46 10.03
C ALA A 376 -16.12 15.05 10.66
N TRP A 377 -15.03 14.61 11.29
CA TRP A 377 -14.89 13.29 11.90
C TRP A 377 -14.22 13.38 13.30
N PRO A 378 -14.92 13.93 14.30
CA PRO A 378 -14.32 14.26 15.61
C PRO A 378 -13.84 13.05 16.40
N GLU A 379 -14.46 11.89 16.18
CA GLU A 379 -14.13 10.64 16.86
C GLU A 379 -13.10 9.79 16.09
N THR A 380 -12.68 10.21 14.90
CA THR A 380 -11.73 9.43 14.10
C THR A 380 -10.30 9.80 14.48
N PRO A 381 -9.47 8.85 14.95
CA PRO A 381 -8.06 9.11 15.20
C PRO A 381 -7.37 9.65 13.94
N MET A 382 -6.65 10.76 14.11
CA MET A 382 -5.87 11.37 13.04
C MET A 382 -4.40 11.45 13.45
N ARG A 383 -3.50 11.30 12.48
CA ARG A 383 -2.09 11.65 12.63
C ARG A 383 -1.62 12.51 11.47
N ILE A 384 -0.84 13.53 11.78
CA ILE A 384 -0.17 14.35 10.77
C ILE A 384 1.13 13.66 10.39
N ARG A 385 1.28 13.33 9.10
CA ARG A 385 2.54 12.89 8.53
C ARG A 385 3.35 14.10 8.10
N GLY A 386 4.53 14.27 8.69
CA GLY A 386 5.51 15.30 8.35
C GLY A 386 6.03 15.15 6.92
N VAL A 387 6.53 16.26 6.36
CA VAL A 387 7.14 16.29 5.02
C VAL A 387 8.53 15.64 5.04
N HIS A 388 8.92 14.93 3.98
CA HIS A 388 10.28 14.41 3.82
C HIS A 388 11.18 15.41 3.10
N ARG A 389 12.50 15.27 3.28
CA ARG A 389 13.49 16.01 2.48
C ARG A 389 13.62 15.40 1.09
N VAL A 390 13.62 16.25 0.07
CA VAL A 390 13.80 15.85 -1.34
C VAL A 390 15.28 15.70 -1.71
N GLY A 391 16.16 16.48 -1.07
CA GLY A 391 17.59 16.49 -1.38
C GLY A 391 17.89 16.95 -2.81
N GLU A 392 18.97 16.45 -3.41
CA GLU A 392 19.43 16.88 -4.74
C GLU A 392 18.51 16.43 -5.90
N GLN A 393 17.57 15.51 -5.64
CA GLN A 393 16.64 15.00 -6.66
C GLN A 393 15.60 16.03 -7.12
N HIS A 394 15.50 17.18 -6.44
CA HIS A 394 14.60 18.28 -6.81
C HIS A 394 14.75 18.74 -8.26
N ALA A 395 15.95 18.61 -8.86
CA ALA A 395 16.20 18.99 -10.24
C ALA A 395 15.35 18.21 -11.26
N GLN A 396 14.87 17.01 -10.89
CA GLN A 396 14.02 16.17 -11.73
C GLN A 396 12.52 16.39 -11.45
N ALA A 397 12.19 17.09 -10.36
CA ALA A 397 10.84 17.09 -9.80
C ALA A 397 9.88 18.11 -10.41
N THR A 398 10.39 19.17 -11.04
CA THR A 398 9.51 20.24 -11.56
C THR A 398 9.34 20.09 -13.06
N GLY A 399 8.15 19.71 -13.55
CA GLY A 399 7.79 19.92 -14.96
C GLY A 399 7.78 21.42 -15.35
N ASP A 400 7.76 22.30 -14.34
CA ASP A 400 7.95 23.75 -14.46
C ASP A 400 9.41 24.14 -14.77
N PHE A 401 10.29 23.15 -14.94
CA PHE A 401 11.68 23.33 -15.35
C PHE A 401 11.72 23.71 -16.83
N ASP A 402 11.88 25.00 -17.08
CA ASP A 402 12.24 25.46 -18.42
C ASP A 402 13.76 25.30 -18.57
N TRP A 403 14.17 24.16 -19.15
CA TRP A 403 15.55 23.84 -19.49
C TRP A 403 16.25 24.91 -20.35
N GLN A 404 15.48 25.81 -20.97
CA GLN A 404 15.96 26.85 -21.87
C GLN A 404 16.23 28.20 -21.17
N THR A 405 15.90 28.36 -19.88
CA THR A 405 16.21 29.62 -19.19
C THR A 405 17.69 29.73 -18.81
N ASN A 406 18.28 30.91 -19.03
CA ASN A 406 19.65 31.23 -18.63
C ASN A 406 19.82 31.45 -17.11
N ASN A 407 18.72 31.50 -16.34
CA ASN A 407 18.74 31.76 -14.89
C ASN A 407 18.42 30.49 -14.08
N ARG A 408 19.09 29.40 -14.42
CA ARG A 408 18.88 28.07 -13.84
C ARG A 408 19.10 28.03 -12.33
N ILE A 409 20.03 28.82 -11.81
CA ILE A 409 20.42 28.72 -10.40
C ILE A 409 19.35 29.28 -9.46
N ASN A 410 18.52 30.21 -9.91
CA ASN A 410 17.59 30.92 -9.02
C ASN A 410 16.15 30.37 -9.02
N PHE A 411 15.76 29.50 -9.96
CA PHE A 411 14.34 29.13 -10.15
C PHE A 411 14.08 27.63 -10.29
N THR A 412 15.05 26.80 -9.90
CA THR A 412 15.00 25.35 -10.19
C THR A 412 14.73 24.50 -8.96
N ASN A 413 15.08 24.96 -7.77
CA ASN A 413 14.75 24.25 -6.54
C ASN A 413 13.53 24.88 -5.86
N PHE A 414 12.39 24.19 -5.90
CA PHE A 414 11.22 24.58 -5.12
C PHE A 414 11.26 23.98 -3.70
N PHE A 415 12.08 22.95 -3.50
CA PHE A 415 12.06 22.03 -2.36
C PHE A 415 13.33 22.14 -1.51
N THR A 416 13.81 23.37 -1.29
CA THR A 416 15.03 23.59 -0.50
C THR A 416 14.88 23.04 0.91
N ASP A 417 15.98 22.54 1.49
CA ASP A 417 15.98 22.05 2.87
C ASP A 417 15.45 23.10 3.86
N VAL A 418 15.76 24.38 3.63
CA VAL A 418 15.26 25.48 4.46
C VAL A 418 13.73 25.56 4.41
N ARG A 419 13.11 25.41 3.23
CA ARG A 419 11.64 25.41 3.10
C ARG A 419 11.03 24.16 3.70
N VAL A 420 11.63 22.99 3.48
CA VAL A 420 11.20 21.72 4.07
C VAL A 420 11.17 21.85 5.59
N HIS A 421 12.25 22.31 6.22
CA HIS A 421 12.30 22.50 7.67
C HIS A 421 11.30 23.56 8.18
N GLN A 422 11.11 24.65 7.44
CA GLN A 422 10.11 25.67 7.81
C GLN A 422 8.68 25.15 7.78
N LEU A 423 8.32 24.36 6.76
CA LEU A 423 6.99 23.76 6.67
C LEU A 423 6.82 22.62 7.67
N ALA A 424 7.81 21.75 7.86
CA ALA A 424 7.79 20.71 8.89
C ALA A 424 7.55 21.32 10.29
N GLY A 425 8.28 22.39 10.64
CA GLY A 425 8.07 23.09 11.90
C GLY A 425 6.69 23.77 12.03
N ILE A 426 6.10 24.24 10.93
CA ILE A 426 4.71 24.73 10.92
C ILE A 426 3.74 23.59 11.19
N MET A 427 3.88 22.46 10.49
CA MET A 427 3.02 21.30 10.63
C MET A 427 3.06 20.74 12.05
N GLU A 428 4.25 20.57 12.61
CA GLU A 428 4.46 20.12 13.98
C GLU A 428 3.86 21.11 15.01
N ALA A 429 4.04 22.41 14.79
CA ALA A 429 3.43 23.43 15.65
C ALA A 429 1.89 23.45 15.57
N VAL A 430 1.31 23.17 14.39
CA VAL A 430 -0.15 23.03 14.23
C VAL A 430 -0.62 21.75 14.90
N ALA A 431 0.05 20.62 14.66
CA ALA A 431 -0.24 19.33 15.28
C ALA A 431 -0.34 19.45 16.81
N ARG A 432 0.66 20.09 17.45
CA ARG A 432 0.60 20.41 18.88
C ARG A 432 -0.57 21.29 19.28
N SER A 433 -0.91 22.31 18.48
CA SER A 433 -1.98 23.26 18.83
C SER A 433 -3.39 22.71 18.71
N VAL A 434 -3.59 21.68 17.88
CA VAL A 434 -4.87 20.97 17.70
C VAL A 434 -4.86 19.58 18.35
N GLU A 435 -3.83 19.28 19.15
CA GLU A 435 -3.67 18.03 19.90
C GLU A 435 -3.68 16.76 19.00
N VAL A 436 -3.16 16.88 17.78
CA VAL A 436 -3.01 15.77 16.84
C VAL A 436 -1.56 15.26 16.87
N PRO A 437 -1.31 13.94 16.98
CA PRO A 437 0.03 13.39 16.88
C PRO A 437 0.74 13.74 15.56
N TYR A 438 2.05 13.94 15.62
CA TYR A 438 2.91 14.24 14.47
C TYR A 438 3.91 13.10 14.25
N TYR A 439 4.09 12.68 13.00
CA TYR A 439 5.12 11.73 12.59
C TYR A 439 6.18 12.44 11.75
N ASP A 440 7.42 12.50 12.23
CA ASP A 440 8.52 13.14 11.51
C ASP A 440 9.10 12.22 10.42
N LEU A 441 8.48 12.22 9.24
CA LEU A 441 9.00 11.47 8.10
C LEU A 441 10.38 12.00 7.65
N ALA A 442 10.71 13.29 7.83
CA ALA A 442 12.02 13.80 7.46
C ALA A 442 13.13 13.11 8.26
N HIS A 443 12.90 12.89 9.56
CA HIS A 443 13.82 12.14 10.42
C HIS A 443 14.02 10.70 9.93
N VAL A 444 12.93 9.98 9.60
CA VAL A 444 13.04 8.59 9.12
C VAL A 444 13.68 8.49 7.73
N TRP A 445 13.45 9.49 6.88
CA TRP A 445 13.97 9.53 5.51
C TRP A 445 15.39 10.11 5.40
N GLU A 446 15.98 10.59 6.50
CA GLU A 446 17.28 11.22 6.47
C GLU A 446 18.38 10.25 5.99
N GLY A 447 19.20 10.71 5.03
CA GLY A 447 20.26 9.91 4.42
C GLY A 447 19.82 9.06 3.23
N HIS A 448 18.52 9.06 2.87
CA HIS A 448 17.97 8.28 1.75
C HIS A 448 17.45 9.16 0.61
N GLN A 449 17.79 10.46 0.57
CA GLN A 449 17.27 11.38 -0.44
C GLN A 449 17.72 11.03 -1.88
N ASP A 450 18.88 10.38 -2.06
CA ASP A 450 19.33 9.81 -3.34
C ASP A 450 18.41 8.66 -3.84
N ARG A 451 17.56 8.15 -2.96
CA ARG A 451 16.54 7.14 -3.23
C ARG A 451 15.18 7.72 -3.52
N ALA A 452 15.09 8.98 -3.94
CA ALA A 452 13.89 9.53 -4.57
C ALA A 452 13.97 9.46 -6.11
N ASP A 453 12.81 9.47 -6.76
CA ASP A 453 12.63 9.80 -8.17
C ASP A 453 11.92 11.16 -8.24
N GLY A 454 12.70 12.22 -8.52
CA GLY A 454 12.25 13.59 -8.27
C GLY A 454 11.89 13.83 -6.79
N VAL A 455 10.62 14.13 -6.52
CA VAL A 455 10.11 14.33 -5.14
C VAL A 455 9.60 13.05 -4.49
N HIS A 456 9.48 11.94 -5.22
CA HIS A 456 8.83 10.72 -4.74
C HIS A 456 9.85 9.73 -4.18
N PRO A 457 9.77 9.34 -2.89
CA PRO A 457 10.55 8.23 -2.35
C PRO A 457 10.36 6.96 -3.20
N LYS A 458 11.45 6.24 -3.52
CA LYS A 458 11.41 5.01 -4.35
C LYS A 458 10.70 3.86 -3.64
N LEU A 459 10.27 2.88 -4.45
CA LEU A 459 9.43 1.75 -4.05
C LEU A 459 9.75 1.15 -2.68
N TYR A 460 10.95 0.59 -2.51
CA TYR A 460 11.20 -0.24 -1.33
C TYR A 460 11.56 0.56 -0.07
N CYS A 461 12.55 1.44 -0.14
CA CYS A 461 12.93 2.27 1.01
C CYS A 461 11.85 3.30 1.36
N GLY A 462 11.28 3.99 0.37
CA GLY A 462 10.21 4.97 0.55
C GLY A 462 8.91 4.32 1.01
N GLY A 463 8.55 3.20 0.39
CA GLY A 463 7.38 2.42 0.78
C GLY A 463 7.47 1.95 2.22
N ALA A 464 8.62 1.46 2.67
CA ALA A 464 8.84 1.09 4.07
C ALA A 464 8.80 2.28 5.02
N ALA A 465 9.47 3.39 4.67
CA ALA A 465 9.54 4.61 5.49
C ALA A 465 8.18 5.28 5.72
N ILE A 466 7.20 5.05 4.84
CA ILE A 466 5.85 5.62 4.96
C ILE A 466 4.85 4.59 5.51
N ASN A 467 4.81 3.38 4.93
CA ASN A 467 3.75 2.42 5.24
C ASN A 467 3.96 1.67 6.55
N GLN A 468 5.19 1.33 6.95
CA GLN A 468 5.39 0.68 8.24
C GLN A 468 4.98 1.57 9.43
N PRO A 469 5.39 2.86 9.50
CA PRO A 469 4.88 3.75 10.54
C PRO A 469 3.38 3.98 10.45
N LEU A 470 2.78 4.02 9.26
CA LEU A 470 1.31 4.11 9.13
C LEU A 470 0.62 2.99 9.92
N PHE A 471 0.99 1.73 9.71
CA PHE A 471 0.41 0.61 10.46
C PHE A 471 0.73 0.67 11.95
N HIS A 472 1.94 1.08 12.32
CA HIS A 472 2.28 1.25 13.72
C HIS A 472 1.40 2.30 14.41
N HIS A 473 1.14 3.43 13.75
CA HIS A 473 0.31 4.49 14.31
C HIS A 473 -1.16 4.11 14.42
N ILE A 474 -1.70 3.33 13.48
CA ILE A 474 -3.07 2.79 13.59
C ILE A 474 -3.14 1.82 14.77
N TRP A 475 -2.13 0.97 14.96
CA TRP A 475 -2.05 0.08 16.12
C TRP A 475 -2.03 0.88 17.42
N LEU A 476 -1.20 1.93 17.52
CA LEU A 476 -1.17 2.80 18.70
C LEU A 476 -2.54 3.44 19.00
N SER A 477 -3.32 3.82 17.99
CA SER A 477 -4.66 4.37 18.21
C SER A 477 -5.69 3.34 18.70
N THR A 478 -5.43 2.04 18.55
CA THR A 478 -6.30 1.01 19.15
C THR A 478 -6.05 0.82 20.64
N LEU A 479 -4.86 1.17 21.14
CA LEU A 479 -4.53 1.03 22.57
C LEU A 479 -5.29 2.04 23.44
N SER A 480 -5.62 3.22 22.89
CA SER A 480 -6.34 4.25 23.63
C SER A 480 -7.83 3.95 23.85
N GLU A 481 -8.40 2.98 23.11
CA GLU A 481 -9.83 2.65 23.21
C GLU A 481 -10.12 1.61 24.31
N ASP A 482 -9.17 0.75 24.65
CA ASP A 482 -9.41 -0.42 25.50
C ASP A 482 -9.09 -0.20 27.00
N ASP A 483 -8.37 0.87 27.36
CA ASP A 483 -7.99 1.13 28.74
C ASP A 483 -8.81 2.29 29.36
N ASP A 484 -10.10 2.06 29.65
CA ASP A 484 -10.90 2.93 30.55
C ASP A 484 -10.30 3.01 31.99
N GLU A 485 -9.39 2.08 32.33
CA GLU A 485 -8.61 2.10 33.59
C GLU A 485 -7.21 2.74 33.45
N PHE A 486 -6.73 2.99 32.23
CA PHE A 486 -5.78 4.08 32.04
C PHE A 486 -6.62 5.36 32.14
N GLU A 487 -6.79 5.84 33.37
CA GLU A 487 -6.83 7.29 33.51
C GLU A 487 -5.69 7.82 32.62
N PRO A 488 -5.92 8.81 31.75
CA PRO A 488 -4.84 9.56 31.12
C PRO A 488 -4.14 10.38 32.21
N ARG A 489 -3.59 9.70 33.23
CA ARG A 489 -2.54 10.20 34.10
C ARG A 489 -1.38 10.39 33.18
N HIS A 490 -1.33 11.57 32.59
CA HIS A 490 -0.11 12.15 32.06
C HIS A 490 0.76 11.06 31.43
N ALA A 491 0.41 10.59 30.23
CA ALA A 491 1.48 10.27 29.29
C ALA A 491 2.43 11.46 29.43
N PRO A 492 3.58 11.29 30.11
CA PRO A 492 4.26 12.43 30.67
C PRO A 492 4.49 13.37 29.51
N HIS A 493 4.16 14.64 29.71
CA HIS A 493 4.58 15.71 28.83
C HIS A 493 6.13 15.69 28.81
N ILE A 494 6.70 14.71 28.13
CA ILE A 494 8.10 14.64 27.71
C ILE A 494 8.11 15.36 26.37
N TRP A 495 7.82 16.65 26.43
CA TRP A 495 8.20 17.59 25.40
C TRP A 495 9.28 18.44 26.07
N ARG A 496 10.54 18.01 25.96
CA ARG A 496 11.72 18.81 26.26
C ARG A 496 12.51 19.03 24.99
#